data_AF-A0A344LQT2-F1
#
_entry.id   AF-A0A344LQT2-F1
#
_cell.length_a   1.000
_cell.length_b   1.000
_cell.length_c   1.000
_cell.angle_alpha   90.00
_cell.angle_beta   90.00
_cell.angle_gamma   90.00
#
_symmetry.space_group_name_H-M   'P 1'
#
loop_
_entity.id
_entity.type
_entity.pdbx_description
1 polymer ?
#
loop_
_entity_poly.entity_id
_entity_poly.type
_entity_poly.pdbx_seq_one_letter_code
_entity_poly.pdbx_strand_id
1 'polypeptide(L)'
;MHYLYILYSKLSQKFYIGETNNINERVIKHNNHSYSNSFTKIANDWEIVLTFNCTDRDEAVYLERFIKRMKSKNFNNKIINDPSILKDILSKRN
;
A
#
# COMPACT_ATOMS: atom_id res chain seq x y z
N MET A 1 12.32 2.45 -10.40
CA MET A 1 10.86 2.24 -10.40
C MET A 1 10.47 1.46 -9.16
N HIS A 2 9.60 2.05 -8.35
CA HIS A 2 9.01 1.42 -7.17
C HIS A 2 7.49 1.48 -7.28
N TYR A 3 6.80 0.72 -6.45
CA TYR A 3 5.35 0.66 -6.40
C TYR A 3 4.89 1.00 -5.00
N LEU A 4 3.96 1.94 -4.89
CA LEU A 4 3.06 1.98 -3.74
C LEU A 4 2.01 0.88 -3.93
N TYR A 5 1.70 0.16 -2.87
CA TYR A 5 0.60 -0.81 -2.90
C TYR A 5 -0.27 -0.74 -1.64
N ILE A 6 -1.53 -1.15 -1.82
CA ILE A 6 -2.47 -1.36 -0.73
C ILE A 6 -2.96 -2.80 -0.81
N LEU A 7 -2.83 -3.51 0.31
CA LEU A 7 -3.45 -4.81 0.51
C LEU A 7 -4.67 -4.66 1.41
N TYR A 8 -5.67 -5.50 1.18
CA TYR A 8 -6.82 -5.65 2.04
C TYR A 8 -7.01 -7.12 2.40
N SER A 9 -7.32 -7.37 3.66
CA SER A 9 -7.75 -8.68 4.14
C SER A 9 -9.24 -8.59 4.47
N LYS A 10 -10.04 -9.46 3.84
CA LYS A 10 -11.49 -9.53 4.09
C LYS A 10 -11.78 -10.09 5.47
N LEU A 11 -10.99 -11.08 5.91
CA LEU A 11 -11.13 -11.72 7.22
C LEU A 11 -10.83 -10.76 8.37
N SER A 12 -9.73 -10.02 8.29
CA SER A 12 -9.34 -9.07 9.36
C SER A 12 -9.96 -7.68 9.20
N GLN A 13 -10.54 -7.39 8.03
CA GLN A 13 -11.05 -6.06 7.63
C GLN A 13 -9.99 -4.95 7.79
N LYS A 14 -8.72 -5.29 7.62
CA LYS A 14 -7.59 -4.36 7.73
C LYS A 14 -6.99 -4.05 6.37
N PHE A 15 -6.47 -2.83 6.26
CA PHE A 15 -5.59 -2.41 5.17
C PHE A 15 -4.14 -2.52 5.60
N TYR A 16 -3.29 -2.90 4.65
CA TYR A 16 -1.84 -2.74 4.75
C TYR A 16 -1.38 -1.85 3.60
N ILE A 17 -0.54 -0.86 3.90
CA ILE A 17 0.02 0.08 2.92
C ILE A 17 1.54 -0.04 3.00
N GLY A 18 2.19 -0.20 1.85
CA GLY A 18 3.64 -0.30 1.78
C GLY A 18 4.19 0.05 0.40
N GLU A 19 5.51 0.00 0.28
CA GLU A 19 6.24 0.13 -0.97
C GLU A 19 7.08 -1.12 -1.28
N THR A 20 7.27 -1.38 -2.57
CA THR A 20 8.15 -2.47 -3.03
C THR A 20 8.63 -2.20 -4.45
N ASN A 21 9.78 -2.76 -4.83
CA ASN A 21 10.22 -2.85 -6.22
C ASN A 21 9.64 -4.07 -6.95
N ASN A 22 9.11 -5.06 -6.21
CA ASN A 22 8.48 -6.27 -6.75
C ASN A 22 7.18 -6.58 -6.01
N ILE A 23 6.03 -6.35 -6.65
CA ILE A 23 4.71 -6.51 -6.02
C ILE A 23 4.30 -7.97 -5.84
N ASN A 24 4.59 -8.82 -6.83
CA ASN A 24 4.18 -10.22 -6.82
C ASN A 24 4.89 -10.97 -5.69
N GLU A 25 6.21 -10.81 -5.59
CA GLU A 25 7.00 -11.42 -4.51
C GLU A 25 6.56 -10.91 -3.13
N ARG A 26 6.20 -9.63 -3.02
CA ARG A 26 5.80 -9.01 -1.76
C ARG A 26 4.52 -9.62 -1.20
N VAL A 27 3.50 -9.82 -2.03
CA VAL A 27 2.23 -10.42 -1.60
C VAL A 27 2.41 -11.86 -1.14
N ILE A 28 3.19 -12.64 -1.89
CA ILE A 28 3.54 -14.01 -1.51
C ILE A 28 4.20 -14.04 -0.12
N LYS A 29 5.18 -13.16 0.13
CA LYS A 29 5.85 -13.07 1.44
C LYS A 29 4.91 -12.67 2.58
N HIS A 30 3.91 -11.82 2.31
CA HIS A 30 2.93 -11.44 3.34
C HIS A 30 2.00 -12.60 3.71
N ASN A 31 1.45 -13.30 2.71
CA ASN A 31 0.58 -14.45 2.93
C ASN A 31 1.33 -15.66 3.51
N ASN A 32 2.62 -15.81 3.19
CA ASN A 32 3.49 -16.83 3.78
C ASN A 32 4.10 -16.44 5.13
N HIS A 33 3.73 -15.28 5.69
CA HIS A 33 4.22 -14.81 6.98
C HIS A 33 5.76 -14.76 7.12
N SER A 34 6.46 -14.51 6.02
CA SER A 34 7.93 -14.60 5.95
C SER A 34 8.67 -13.61 6.85
N TYR A 35 7.97 -12.64 7.43
CA TYR A 35 8.51 -11.63 8.34
C TYR A 35 8.05 -11.87 9.77
N SER A 36 8.95 -12.33 10.63
CA SER A 36 8.65 -12.85 11.97
C SER A 36 7.86 -11.89 12.88
N ASN A 37 8.11 -10.58 12.79
CA ASN A 37 7.45 -9.54 13.61
C ASN A 37 6.60 -8.56 12.77
N SER A 38 6.11 -8.99 11.60
CA SER A 38 5.30 -8.12 10.74
C SER A 38 3.84 -8.08 11.16
N PHE A 39 3.23 -6.88 11.08
CA PHE A 39 1.78 -6.69 11.18
C PHE A 39 1.01 -7.59 10.21
N THR A 40 1.56 -7.91 9.04
CA THR A 40 0.87 -8.76 8.05
C THR A 40 0.65 -10.19 8.51
N LYS A 41 1.19 -10.61 9.66
CA LYS A 41 0.90 -11.92 10.25
C LYS A 41 -0.52 -12.08 10.78
N ILE A 42 -1.27 -10.98 10.95
CA ILE A 42 -2.65 -11.04 11.43
C ILE A 42 -3.63 -11.67 10.43
N ALA A 43 -3.22 -11.83 9.17
CA ALA A 43 -4.07 -12.38 8.12
C ALA A 43 -3.23 -13.06 7.02
N ASN A 44 -3.80 -14.06 6.37
CA ASN A 44 -3.19 -14.82 5.27
C ASN A 44 -3.98 -14.71 3.95
N ASP A 45 -5.01 -13.87 3.92
CA ASP A 45 -5.89 -13.57 2.79
C ASP A 45 -5.60 -12.16 2.22
N TRP A 46 -4.35 -11.69 2.28
CA TRP A 46 -4.02 -10.38 1.74
C TRP A 46 -4.18 -10.38 0.22
N GLU A 47 -5.09 -9.54 -0.26
CA GLU A 47 -5.35 -9.27 -1.67
C GLU A 47 -4.86 -7.87 -2.03
N ILE A 48 -4.26 -7.71 -3.22
CA ILE A 48 -3.92 -6.40 -3.75
C ILE A 48 -5.22 -5.69 -4.15
N VAL A 49 -5.45 -4.51 -3.56
CA VAL A 49 -6.58 -3.64 -3.93
C VAL A 49 -6.13 -2.36 -4.65
N LEU A 50 -4.84 -2.01 -4.58
CA LEU A 50 -4.27 -0.91 -5.34
C LEU A 50 -2.79 -1.15 -5.60
N THR A 51 -2.34 -0.82 -6.81
CA THR A 51 -0.92 -0.61 -7.13
C THR A 51 -0.78 0.72 -7.86
N PHE A 52 0.28 1.44 -7.56
CA PHE A 52 0.58 2.72 -8.19
C PHE A 52 2.08 2.79 -8.48
N ASN A 53 2.42 2.99 -9.76
CA ASN A 53 3.80 3.12 -10.20
C ASN A 53 4.37 4.47 -9.77
N CYS A 54 5.53 4.43 -9.11
CA CYS A 54 6.34 5.58 -8.76
C CYS A 54 7.65 5.55 -9.54
N THR A 55 8.15 6.73 -9.91
CA THR A 55 9.40 6.87 -10.67
C THR A 55 10.58 6.30 -9.87
N ASP A 56 10.64 6.64 -8.59
CA ASP A 56 11.64 6.22 -7.62
C ASP A 56 11.05 5.76 -6.29
N ARG A 57 11.93 5.34 -5.38
CA ARG A 57 11.57 4.91 -4.03
C ARG A 57 11.04 6.06 -3.18
N ASP A 58 11.57 7.27 -3.36
CA ASP A 58 11.24 8.41 -2.52
C ASP A 58 9.79 8.86 -2.73
N GLU A 59 9.29 8.83 -3.98
CA GLU A 59 7.87 9.01 -4.29
C GLU A 59 6.98 7.96 -3.63
N ALA A 60 7.35 6.68 -3.71
CA ALA A 60 6.57 5.60 -3.10
C ALA A 60 6.51 5.75 -1.58
N VAL A 61 7.64 6.03 -0.93
CA VAL A 61 7.75 6.26 0.52
C VAL A 61 6.98 7.52 0.93
N TYR A 62 7.04 8.60 0.14
CA TYR A 62 6.28 9.82 0.40
C TYR A 62 4.77 9.55 0.41
N LEU A 63 4.25 8.88 -0.62
CA LEU A 63 2.84 8.51 -0.69
C LEU A 63 2.44 7.56 0.45
N GLU A 64 3.26 6.55 0.74
CA GLU A 64 3.03 5.61 1.84
C GLU A 64 2.85 6.36 3.17
N ARG A 65 3.77 7.27 3.49
CA ARG A 65 3.71 8.11 4.70
C ARG A 65 2.50 9.02 4.70
N PHE A 66 2.18 9.63 3.56
CA PHE A 66 1.02 10.51 3.42
C PHE A 66 -0.29 9.76 3.72
N ILE A 67 -0.49 8.59 3.10
CA ILE A 67 -1.69 7.77 3.29
C ILE A 67 -1.79 7.27 4.73
N LYS A 68 -0.70 6.75 5.31
CA LYS A 68 -0.66 6.29 6.70
C LYS A 68 -0.99 7.41 7.70
N ARG A 69 -0.57 8.65 7.42
CA ARG A 69 -0.87 9.82 8.25
C ARG A 69 -2.37 10.17 8.26
N MET A 70 -3.09 9.92 7.16
CA MET A 70 -4.54 10.19 7.11
C MET A 70 -5.35 9.33 8.07
N LYS A 71 -4.84 8.14 8.44
CA LYS A 71 -5.50 7.21 9.38
C LYS A 71 -7.00 7.01 9.09
N SER A 72 -7.37 7.02 7.81
CA SER A 72 -8.76 7.08 7.38
C SER A 72 -9.07 5.96 6.39
N LYS A 73 -9.97 5.06 6.80
CA LYS A 73 -10.51 4.01 5.94
C LYS A 73 -11.21 4.61 4.71
N ASN A 74 -11.92 5.72 4.90
CA ASN A 74 -12.59 6.43 3.80
C ASN A 74 -11.58 7.00 2.81
N PHE A 75 -10.44 7.51 3.30
CA PHE A 75 -9.38 7.98 2.41
C PHE A 75 -8.76 6.83 1.61
N ASN A 76 -8.50 5.67 2.25
CA ASN A 76 -8.02 4.48 1.55
C ASN A 76 -9.01 4.03 0.45
N ASN A 77 -10.30 3.96 0.77
CA ASN A 77 -11.32 3.63 -0.23
C ASN A 77 -11.39 4.67 -1.36
N LYS A 78 -11.23 5.95 -1.03
CA LYS A 78 -11.23 7.04 -2.02
C LYS A 78 -10.09 6.88 -3.03
N ILE A 79 -8.86 6.62 -2.56
CA ILE A 79 -7.70 6.44 -3.46
C ILE A 79 -7.73 5.09 -4.20
N ILE A 80 -8.36 4.06 -3.64
CA ILE A 80 -8.60 2.79 -4.35
C ILE A 80 -9.57 3.01 -5.51
N ASN A 81 -10.66 3.75 -5.26
CA ASN A 81 -11.67 4.05 -6.29
C ASN A 81 -11.17 5.06 -7.33
N ASP A 82 -10.33 6.01 -6.92
CA ASP A 82 -9.73 7.00 -7.80
C ASP A 82 -8.23 7.19 -7.51
N PRO A 83 -7.37 6.38 -8.17
CA PRO A 83 -5.92 6.47 -8.01
C PRO A 83 -5.30 7.77 -8.55
N SER A 84 -6.03 8.57 -9.34
CA SER A 84 -5.51 9.84 -9.87
C SER A 84 -5.16 10.83 -8.76
N ILE A 85 -5.83 10.72 -7.61
CA ILE A 85 -5.55 11.48 -6.39
C ILE A 85 -4.09 11.35 -5.96
N LEU A 86 -3.46 10.19 -6.18
CA LEU A 86 -2.05 9.99 -5.83
C LEU A 86 -1.11 10.84 -6.70
N LYS A 87 -1.46 11.04 -7.98
CA LYS A 87 -0.73 11.96 -8.87
C LYS A 87 -0.89 13.40 -8.40
N ASP A 88 -2.07 13.80 -7.98
CA ASP A 88 -2.34 15.14 -7.44
C ASP A 88 -1.60 15.41 -6.11
N ILE A 89 -1.39 14.37 -5.30
CA ILE A 89 -0.60 14.47 -4.07
C ILE A 89 0.89 14.62 -4.40
N LEU A 90 1.39 13.91 -5.41
CA LEU A 90 2.77 14.02 -5.87
C LEU A 90 3.04 15.38 -6.53
N SER A 91 2.11 15.92 -7.33
CA SER A 91 2.30 17.21 -7.99
C SER A 91 2.38 18.40 -7.02
N LYS A 92 1.88 18.22 -5.78
CA LYS A 92 1.94 19.20 -4.70
C LYS A 92 3.12 18.99 -3.74
N ARG A 93 3.99 18.02 -4.03
CA ARG A 93 5.23 17.78 -3.29
C ARG A 93 6.25 18.84 -3.71
N ASN A 94 6.36 19.90 -2.90
CA ASN A 94 7.41 20.91 -3.02
C ASN A 94 8.79 20.33 -2.68
#